data_AF-A0A924XT31-F1
#
_entry.id   AF-A0A924XT31-F1
#
_cell.length_a   1.000
_cell.length_b   1.000
_cell.length_c   1.000
_cell.angle_alpha   90.00
_cell.angle_beta   90.00
_cell.angle_gamma   90.00
#
_symmetry.space_group_name_H-M   'P 1'
#
loop_
_entity.id
_entity.type
_entity.pdbx_description
1 polymer ?
#
loop_
_entity_poly.entity_id
_entity_poly.type
_entity_poly.pdbx_seq_one_letter_code
_entity_poly.pdbx_strand_id
1 'polypeptide(L)' 'EVLHRGIAGRAFERRFALADHLVVDGADLLNGLLHVGLKRVVPEALKPRRIAIGNAMQATPAIANDEQGAVQAA' A
#
# COMPACT_ATOMS: atom_id res chain seq x y z
N GLU A 1 59.21 13.26 10.51
CA GLU A 1 57.94 13.18 11.27
C GLU A 1 56.80 13.50 10.30
N VAL A 2 55.81 12.61 10.15
CA VAL A 2 54.72 12.81 9.18
C VAL A 2 53.49 13.34 9.91
N LEU A 3 53.21 14.63 9.72
CA LEU A 3 52.13 15.39 10.36
C LEU A 3 50.73 15.03 9.80
N HIS A 4 50.68 14.37 8.64
CA HIS A 4 49.44 13.98 7.97
C HIS A 4 49.26 12.47 7.98
N ARG A 5 48.33 12.00 8.82
CA ARG A 5 47.70 10.69 8.65
C ARG A 5 46.43 10.91 7.86
N GLY A 6 46.44 10.54 6.58
CA GLY A 6 45.25 10.58 5.72
C GLY A 6 44.10 9.73 6.28
N ILE A 7 42.93 9.83 5.64
CA ILE A 7 41.77 8.98 5.99
C ILE A 7 42.13 7.53 5.68
N ALA A 8 42.08 6.65 6.69
CA ALA A 8 42.38 5.24 6.51
C ALA A 8 41.28 4.57 5.65
N GLY A 9 41.68 3.99 4.51
CA GLY A 9 40.81 3.22 3.62
C GLY A 9 40.43 1.85 4.19
N ARG A 10 39.72 1.85 5.32
CA ARG A 10 39.22 0.62 5.95
C ARG A 10 38.08 0.02 5.15
N ALA A 11 38.04 -1.30 5.06
CA ALA A 11 36.86 -2.01 4.58
C ALA A 11 35.65 -1.67 5.46
N PHE A 12 34.47 -1.54 4.86
CA PHE A 12 33.23 -1.26 5.58
C PHE A 12 32.10 -2.11 5.01
N GLU A 13 31.14 -2.43 5.87
CA GLU A 13 29.86 -3.02 5.53
C GLU A 13 28.78 -2.21 6.23
N ARG A 14 27.69 -1.87 5.53
CA ARG A 14 26.50 -1.27 6.14
C ARG A 14 25.26 -2.01 5.68
N ARG A 15 24.42 -2.38 6.64
CA ARG A 15 23.12 -3.01 6.41
C ARG A 15 22.03 -2.00 6.75
N PHE A 16 21.03 -1.90 5.89
CA PHE A 16 19.90 -0.99 6.06
C PHE A 16 18.63 -1.84 6.10
N ALA A 17 17.76 -1.57 7.07
CA ALA A 17 16.41 -2.11 7.07
C ALA A 17 15.54 -1.24 6.18
N LEU A 18 14.86 -1.84 5.20
CA LEU A 18 13.90 -1.15 4.34
C LEU A 18 12.50 -1.26 4.96
N ALA A 19 11.74 -0.18 4.86
CA ALA A 19 10.32 -0.20 5.21
C ALA A 19 9.51 -1.01 4.20
N ASP A 20 8.29 -1.36 4.58
CA ASP A 20 7.38 -2.09 3.71
C ASP A 20 7.20 -1.38 2.37
N HIS A 21 7.23 -2.18 1.30
CA HIS A 21 7.05 -1.72 -0.07
C HIS A 21 8.13 -0.78 -0.63
N LEU A 22 9.28 -0.65 0.04
CA LEU A 22 10.46 -0.01 -0.56
C LEU A 22 11.28 -1.05 -1.33
N VAL A 23 11.68 -0.69 -2.55
CA VAL A 23 12.61 -1.47 -3.38
C VAL A 23 13.78 -0.59 -3.80
N VAL A 24 14.94 -1.22 -4.00
CA VAL A 24 16.13 -0.53 -4.50
C VAL A 24 15.93 -0.22 -5.98
N ASP A 25 16.07 1.04 -6.35
CA ASP A 25 15.95 1.52 -7.74
C ASP A 25 17.32 1.60 -8.42
N GLY A 26 18.37 1.97 -7.66
CA GLY A 26 19.74 2.07 -8.16
C GLY A 26 20.75 2.48 -7.09
N ALA A 27 22.02 2.51 -7.46
CA ALA A 27 23.10 3.00 -6.61
C ALA A 27 24.20 3.68 -7.45
N ASP A 28 24.62 4.87 -7.02
CA ASP A 28 25.59 5.72 -7.72
C ASP A 28 26.67 6.20 -6.76
N LEU A 29 27.92 6.29 -7.24
CA LEU A 29 29.05 6.81 -6.47
C LEU A 29 29.53 8.13 -7.10
N LEU A 30 29.30 9.24 -6.41
CA LEU A 30 29.69 10.57 -6.88
C LEU A 30 30.45 11.31 -5.78
N ASN A 31 31.60 11.91 -6.12
CA ASN A 31 32.43 12.69 -5.18
C ASN A 31 32.78 11.93 -3.87
N GLY A 32 32.93 10.61 -3.93
CA GLY A 32 33.23 9.77 -2.78
C GLY A 32 32.02 9.46 -1.87
N LEU A 33 30.80 9.83 -2.28
CA LEU A 33 29.56 9.49 -1.60
C LEU A 33 28.78 8.43 -2.38
N LEU A 34 28.40 7.35 -1.70
CA LEU A 34 27.51 6.34 -2.23
C LEU A 34 26.06 6.77 -2.02
N HIS A 35 25.34 7.00 -3.11
CA HIS A 35 23.92 7.28 -3.15
C HIS A 35 23.18 5.97 -3.46
N VAL A 36 22.18 5.63 -2.64
CA VAL A 36 21.33 4.45 -2.86
C VAL A 36 19.90 4.93 -3.03
N GLY A 37 19.34 4.78 -4.23
CA GLY A 37 17.99 5.20 -4.58
C GLY A 37 16.97 4.15 -4.15
N LEU A 38 15.91 4.58 -3.47
CA LEU A 38 14.80 3.73 -3.05
C LEU A 38 13.49 4.22 -3.66
N LYS A 39 12.69 3.29 -4.16
CA LYS A 39 11.36 3.57 -4.73
C LYS A 39 10.29 2.86 -3.92
N ARG A 40 9.18 3.56 -3.65
CA ARG A 40 8.00 2.98 -2.99
C ARG A 40 7.03 2.41 -4.03
N VAL A 41 6.74 1.13 -3.93
CA VAL A 41 5.77 0.42 -4.81
C VAL A 41 4.50 0.15 -4.03
N VAL A 42 3.51 1.04 -4.10
CA VAL A 42 2.21 0.81 -3.43
C VAL A 42 1.40 -0.24 -4.22
N PRO A 43 1.06 -1.38 -3.61
CA PRO A 43 0.23 -2.40 -4.26
C PRO A 43 -1.12 -1.82 -4.71
N GLU A 44 -1.61 -2.24 -5.88
CA GLU A 44 -2.89 -1.76 -6.42
C GLU A 44 -4.10 -2.08 -5.53
N ALA A 45 -4.00 -3.08 -4.66
CA ALA A 45 -5.03 -3.43 -3.68
C ALA A 45 -5.24 -2.35 -2.60
N LEU A 46 -4.27 -1.46 -2.40
CA LEU A 46 -4.36 -0.31 -1.49
C LEU A 46 -4.82 0.96 -2.21
N LYS A 47 -5.02 0.94 -3.53
CA LYS A 47 -5.63 2.08 -4.23
C LYS A 47 -7.09 2.16 -3.78
N PRO A 48 -7.54 3.32 -3.26
CA PRO A 48 -8.92 3.49 -2.87
C PRO A 48 -9.83 3.30 -4.09
N ARG A 49 -10.62 2.23 -4.09
CA ARG A 49 -11.61 1.98 -5.14
C ARG A 49 -12.82 2.87 -4.92
N ARG A 50 -13.13 3.73 -5.90
CA ARG A 50 -14.36 4.51 -5.91
C ARG A 50 -15.53 3.56 -6.21
N ILE A 51 -16.35 3.27 -5.21
CA ILE A 51 -17.63 2.59 -5.40
C ILE A 51 -18.66 3.62 -5.88
N ALA A 52 -19.32 3.36 -7.00
CA ALA A 52 -20.47 4.14 -7.42
C ALA A 52 -21.67 3.69 -6.57
N ILE A 53 -22.25 4.59 -5.76
CA ILE A 53 -23.53 4.34 -5.11
C ILE A 53 -24.62 4.62 -6.15
N GLY A 54 -25.05 3.56 -6.85
CA GLY A 54 -26.24 3.57 -7.69
C GLY A 54 -27.45 3.13 -6.88
N ASN A 55 -28.58 3.80 -7.06
CA ASN A 55 -29.83 3.54 -6.36
C ASN A 55 -30.39 2.16 -6.78
N ALA A 56 -29.92 1.09 -6.13
CA ALA A 56 -30.48 -0.25 -6.25
C ALA A 56 -31.81 -0.32 -5.49
N MET A 57 -32.77 0.49 -5.90
CA MET A 57 -34.18 0.18 -5.72
C MET A 57 -34.48 -0.95 -6.70
N GLN A 58 -34.15 -2.20 -6.36
CA GLN A 58 -34.81 -3.46 -6.78
C GLN A 58 -34.13 -4.63 -6.04
N ALA A 59 -34.50 -4.83 -4.78
CA ALA A 59 -34.51 -6.14 -4.15
C ALA A 59 -35.41 -6.02 -2.93
N THR A 60 -36.71 -6.09 -3.14
CA THR A 60 -37.66 -6.38 -2.08
C THR A 60 -37.57 -7.89 -1.82
N PRO A 61 -36.99 -8.38 -0.71
CA PRO A 61 -37.35 -9.70 -0.25
C PRO A 61 -38.77 -9.56 0.29
N ALA A 62 -39.76 -10.04 -0.45
CA ALA A 62 -41.09 -10.26 0.08
C ALA A 62 -40.98 -11.38 1.13
N ILE A 63 -40.69 -11.00 2.37
CA ILE A 63 -41.01 -11.81 3.54
C ILE A 63 -42.51 -11.78 3.70
N ALA A 64 -43.18 -12.79 3.14
CA ALA A 64 -44.57 -13.06 3.39
C ALA A 64 -44.71 -13.54 4.84
N ASN A 65 -45.37 -12.74 5.67
CA ASN A 65 -46.17 -13.15 6.81
C ASN A 65 -47.03 -11.94 7.21
N ASP A 66 -48.33 -11.99 6.89
CA ASP A 66 -49.37 -12.14 7.92
C ASP A 66 -50.77 -12.20 7.27
N GLU A 67 -51.60 -13.00 7.93
CA GLU A 67 -52.97 -13.34 7.62
C GLU A 67 -53.87 -12.12 7.44
N GLN A 68 -54.72 -12.13 6.41
CA GLN A 68 -56.03 -11.45 6.41
C GLN A 68 -56.90 -11.94 5.25
N GLY A 69 -57.52 -13.09 5.47
CA GLY A 69 -58.64 -13.60 4.67
C GLY A 69 -59.95 -13.36 5.39
N ALA A 70 -60.40 -12.11 5.46
CA ALA A 70 -61.80 -11.78 5.74
C ALA A 70 -62.52 -11.53 4.41
N VAL A 71 -63.26 -12.54 3.92
CA VAL A 71 -64.37 -12.44 2.95
C VAL A 71 -65.23 -13.71 3.21
N GLN A 72 -66.38 -13.66 3.88
CA GLN A 72 -67.67 -13.10 3.45
C GLN A 72 -68.15 -13.65 2.10
N ALA A 73 -68.99 -14.69 2.17
CA ALA A 73 -69.91 -15.17 1.15
C ALA A 73 -71.09 -15.80 1.94
N ALA A 74 -72.27 -15.15 1.92
CA ALA A 74 -73.43 -15.49 1.10
C ALA A 74 -74.14 -16.77 1.59
#